data_AF-A0A165Y6B8-F1
#
_entry.id   AF-A0A165Y6B8-F1
#
_cell.length_a   1.000
_cell.length_b   1.000
_cell.length_c   1.000
_cell.angle_alpha   90.00
_cell.angle_beta   90.00
_cell.angle_gamma   90.00
#
_symmetry.space_group_name_H-M   'P 1'
#
loop_
_entity.id
_entity.type
_entity.pdbx_description
1 polymer ?
#
loop_
_entity_poly.entity_id
_entity_poly.type
_entity_poly.pdbx_seq_one_letter_code
_entity_poly.pdbx_strand_id
1 'polypeptide(L)'
;MSAEICARQKKTQSASTPTGRQRQQPSAEEKLLKQQQLKNRKAKNQRVYYHRHKEVEQAKARDRAAKARAKRFASLNLDIDTCPNTQTSPRCSSSSSTSPQGNASQSTLPPSSPAQSLSSSPSSPLHHPSSSATSLPPNSHATYLETPQTEEEQFIQQWPRLTSRRRMVAIRRFVEDLKWMWGPVERWGDNIKPETAKDADASEIDVRLMGAYERIRVGRLVLGYLSRVMEGSISVDAEECRDLYLQGVLLACEMSKCMDHLEAQVEMFRDSVIDG
;
A
#
# COMPACT_ATOMS: atom_id res chain seq x y z
N MET A 1 13.99 41.15 -19.83
CA MET A 1 13.49 39.81 -20.22
C MET A 1 12.48 40.02 -21.34
N SER A 2 12.80 39.57 -22.55
CA SER A 2 12.08 39.97 -23.77
C SER A 2 10.88 39.06 -24.03
N ALA A 3 9.71 39.65 -24.29
CA ALA A 3 8.51 38.90 -24.68
C ALA A 3 8.47 38.71 -26.20
N GLU A 4 8.64 37.48 -26.68
CA GLU A 4 8.48 37.16 -28.10
C GLU A 4 6.99 37.16 -28.50
N ILE A 5 6.57 38.20 -29.20
CA ILE A 5 5.24 38.31 -29.79
C ILE A 5 5.19 37.42 -31.05
N CYS A 6 4.70 36.18 -30.88
CA CYS A 6 4.55 35.24 -31.98
C CYS A 6 3.38 35.64 -32.91
N ALA A 7 3.68 36.47 -33.91
CA ALA A 7 2.71 36.97 -34.89
C ALA A 7 2.17 35.84 -35.81
N ARG A 8 0.97 35.34 -35.51
CA ARG A 8 0.24 34.41 -36.40
C ARG A 8 -0.20 35.11 -37.68
N GLN A 9 0.59 34.99 -38.75
CA GLN A 9 0.16 35.35 -40.10
C GLN A 9 -1.05 34.50 -40.52
N LYS A 10 -2.22 35.13 -40.70
CA LYS A 10 -3.37 34.51 -41.35
C LYS A 10 -3.07 34.38 -42.85
N LYS A 11 -2.61 33.21 -43.28
CA LYS A 11 -2.44 32.90 -44.70
C LYS A 11 -3.82 32.78 -45.37
N THR A 12 -4.19 33.80 -46.13
CA THR A 12 -5.41 33.83 -46.95
C THR A 12 -5.45 32.61 -47.86
N GLN A 13 -6.52 31.81 -47.79
CA GLN A 13 -6.69 30.67 -48.69
C GLN A 13 -7.24 31.17 -50.03
N SER A 14 -6.42 31.07 -51.09
CA SER A 14 -6.85 31.31 -52.46
C SER A 14 -7.97 30.32 -52.82
N ALA A 15 -9.09 30.83 -53.34
CA ALA A 15 -10.19 30.00 -53.82
C ALA A 15 -9.72 29.15 -55.00
N SER A 16 -9.61 27.84 -54.80
CA SER A 16 -9.24 26.89 -55.85
C SER A 16 -10.46 26.15 -56.40
N THR A 17 -10.49 26.08 -57.72
CA THR A 17 -11.51 25.50 -58.60
C THR A 17 -12.12 24.19 -58.10
N PRO A 18 -13.45 23.98 -58.23
CA PRO A 18 -14.11 22.71 -57.91
C PRO A 18 -13.82 21.66 -59.00
N THR A 19 -12.57 21.23 -59.12
CA THR A 19 -12.20 20.08 -59.94
C THR A 19 -12.82 18.83 -59.32
N GLY A 20 -13.84 18.27 -59.97
CA GLY A 20 -14.57 17.08 -59.54
C GLY A 20 -13.69 15.84 -59.51
N ARG A 21 -12.87 15.70 -58.47
CA ARG A 21 -12.14 14.46 -58.15
C ARG A 21 -13.17 13.38 -57.85
N GLN A 22 -13.35 12.46 -58.80
CA GLN A 22 -14.01 11.18 -58.54
C GLN A 22 -13.37 10.57 -57.30
N ARG A 23 -14.18 10.41 -56.26
CA ARG A 23 -13.74 9.91 -54.95
C ARG A 23 -13.60 8.39 -55.08
N GLN A 24 -12.48 7.94 -55.64
CA GLN A 24 -12.14 6.51 -55.74
C GLN A 24 -12.38 5.87 -54.38
N GLN A 25 -13.25 4.85 -54.34
CA GLN A 25 -13.55 4.20 -53.07
C GLN A 25 -12.30 3.47 -52.59
N PRO A 26 -11.89 3.66 -51.32
CA PRO A 26 -10.70 3.00 -50.80
C PRO A 26 -10.90 1.48 -50.82
N SER A 27 -9.88 0.78 -51.32
CA SER A 27 -9.86 -0.68 -51.43
C SER A 27 -10.13 -1.35 -50.08
N ALA A 28 -10.66 -2.57 -50.08
CA ALA A 28 -10.86 -3.36 -48.86
C ALA A 28 -9.55 -3.54 -48.08
N GLU A 29 -8.43 -3.74 -48.79
CA GLU A 29 -7.09 -3.82 -48.20
C GLU A 29 -6.65 -2.51 -47.54
N GLU A 30 -6.93 -1.37 -48.18
CA GLU A 30 -6.60 -0.04 -47.66
C GLU A 30 -7.39 0.27 -46.38
N LYS A 31 -8.66 -0.16 -46.32
CA LYS A 31 -9.50 -0.07 -45.11
C LYS A 31 -8.92 -0.91 -43.97
N LEU A 32 -8.46 -2.14 -44.26
CA LEU A 32 -7.87 -3.04 -43.28
C LEU A 32 -6.54 -2.51 -42.74
N LEU A 33 -5.66 -2.04 -43.63
CA LEU A 33 -4.38 -1.40 -43.26
C LEU A 33 -4.60 -0.18 -42.35
N LYS A 34 -5.55 0.70 -42.69
CA LYS A 34 -5.92 1.86 -41.87
C LYS A 34 -6.46 1.43 -40.50
N GLN A 35 -7.26 0.37 -40.42
CA GLN A 35 -7.75 -0.16 -39.15
C GLN A 35 -6.60 -0.69 -38.26
N GLN A 36 -5.62 -1.39 -38.86
CA GLN A 36 -4.45 -1.90 -38.13
C GLN A 36 -3.54 -0.76 -37.65
N GLN A 37 -3.29 0.26 -38.49
CA GLN A 37 -2.57 1.47 -38.08
C GLN A 37 -3.25 2.21 -36.92
N LEU A 38 -4.59 2.29 -36.92
CA LEU A 38 -5.34 2.87 -35.80
C LEU A 38 -5.21 2.06 -34.51
N LYS A 39 -5.24 0.72 -34.57
CA LYS A 39 -4.97 -0.17 -33.42
C LYS A 39 -3.56 0.07 -32.87
N ASN A 40 -2.55 0.10 -33.74
CA ASN A 40 -1.15 0.34 -33.36
C ASN A 40 -0.95 1.73 -32.74
N ARG A 41 -1.58 2.77 -33.29
CA ARG A 41 -1.52 4.14 -32.73
C ARG A 41 -2.17 4.23 -31.35
N LYS A 42 -3.32 3.57 -31.14
CA LYS A 42 -3.96 3.48 -29.82
C LYS A 42 -3.05 2.77 -28.81
N ALA A 43 -2.52 1.60 -29.15
CA ALA A 43 -1.61 0.85 -28.29
C ALA A 43 -0.34 1.65 -27.92
N LYS A 44 0.28 2.37 -28.89
CA LYS A 44 1.43 3.24 -28.64
C LYS A 44 1.09 4.39 -27.69
N ASN A 45 0.00 5.11 -27.95
CA ASN A 45 -0.43 6.20 -27.06
C ASN A 45 -0.74 5.71 -25.65
N GLN A 46 -1.33 4.52 -25.51
CA GLN A 46 -1.63 3.95 -24.20
C GLN A 46 -0.37 3.55 -23.42
N ARG A 47 0.66 2.99 -24.09
CA ARG A 47 1.98 2.76 -23.48
C ARG A 47 2.63 4.08 -23.02
N VAL A 48 2.60 5.13 -23.84
CA VAL A 48 3.12 6.46 -23.47
C VAL A 48 2.35 7.05 -22.29
N TYR A 49 1.01 6.93 -22.29
CA TYR A 49 0.18 7.38 -21.18
C TYR A 49 0.55 6.69 -19.87
N TYR A 50 0.61 5.35 -19.85
CA TYR A 50 1.02 4.60 -18.66
C TYR A 50 2.43 4.96 -18.22
N HIS A 51 3.39 5.07 -19.14
CA HIS A 51 4.77 5.40 -18.76
C HIS A 51 4.91 6.82 -18.18
N ARG A 52 4.08 7.78 -18.63
CA ARG A 52 4.07 9.16 -18.14
C ARG A 52 3.35 9.33 -16.79
N HIS A 53 2.35 8.49 -16.50
CA HIS A 53 1.53 8.59 -15.29
C HIS A 53 1.80 7.47 -14.28
N LYS A 54 2.75 6.56 -14.55
CA LYS A 54 3.09 5.42 -13.67
C LYS A 54 3.35 5.87 -12.24
N GLU A 55 4.15 6.90 -12.05
CA GLU A 55 4.52 7.42 -10.74
C GLU A 55 3.34 8.08 -10.02
N VAL A 56 2.48 8.81 -10.75
CA VAL A 56 1.26 9.43 -10.20
C VAL A 56 0.25 8.37 -9.77
N GLU A 57 0.02 7.34 -10.58
CA GLU A 57 -0.88 6.23 -10.22
C GLU A 57 -0.28 5.36 -9.09
N GLN A 58 1.04 5.18 -9.04
CA GLN A 58 1.72 4.52 -7.92
C GLN A 58 1.63 5.35 -6.63
N ALA A 59 1.82 6.67 -6.68
CA ALA A 59 1.61 7.56 -5.54
C ALA A 59 0.15 7.50 -5.05
N LYS A 60 -0.82 7.58 -5.97
CA LYS A 60 -2.25 7.44 -5.65
C LYS A 60 -2.63 6.05 -5.14
N ALA A 61 -1.88 5.00 -5.49
CA ALA A 61 -2.03 3.67 -4.90
C ALA A 61 -1.45 3.62 -3.47
N ARG A 62 -0.27 4.22 -3.25
CA ARG A 62 0.34 4.36 -1.92
C ARG A 62 -0.56 5.15 -0.97
N ASP A 63 -1.10 6.29 -1.38
CA ASP A 63 -2.06 7.08 -0.59
C ASP A 63 -3.31 6.27 -0.22
N ARG A 64 -3.86 5.49 -1.16
CA ARG A 64 -5.02 4.62 -0.89
C ARG A 64 -4.68 3.52 0.09
N ALA A 65 -3.50 2.90 -0.01
CA ALA A 65 -3.03 1.89 0.93
C ALA A 65 -2.76 2.49 2.32
N ALA A 66 -2.08 3.63 2.40
CA ALA A 66 -1.82 4.36 3.64
C ALA A 66 -3.13 4.79 4.33
N LYS A 67 -4.09 5.34 3.59
CA LYS A 67 -5.41 5.71 4.12
C LYS A 67 -6.23 4.50 4.57
N ALA A 68 -6.12 3.36 3.88
CA ALA A 68 -6.76 2.11 4.29
C ALA A 68 -6.13 1.55 5.59
N ARG A 69 -4.80 1.58 5.70
CA ARG A 69 -4.06 1.22 6.93
C ARG A 69 -4.45 2.15 8.09
N ALA A 70 -4.38 3.46 7.90
CA ALA A 70 -4.75 4.46 8.91
C ALA A 70 -6.20 4.30 9.40
N LYS A 71 -7.16 3.98 8.51
CA LYS A 71 -8.55 3.71 8.90
C LYS A 71 -8.67 2.50 9.85
N ARG A 72 -7.87 1.44 9.66
CA ARG A 72 -7.85 0.25 10.54
C ARG A 72 -7.30 0.58 11.92
N PHE A 73 -6.23 1.37 12.00
CA PHE A 73 -5.68 1.83 13.30
C PHE A 73 -6.63 2.78 14.03
N ALA A 74 -7.29 3.70 13.31
CA ALA A 74 -8.27 4.61 13.92
C ALA A 74 -9.50 3.89 14.50
N SER A 75 -9.93 2.76 13.91
CA SER A 75 -11.04 1.96 14.45
C SER A 75 -10.72 1.18 15.72
N LEU A 76 -9.45 1.09 16.15
CA LEU A 76 -9.05 0.39 17.38
C LEU A 76 -9.06 1.29 18.63
N ASN A 77 -9.09 2.61 18.46
CA ASN A 77 -8.94 3.59 19.56
C ASN A 77 -10.26 4.29 19.96
N LEU A 78 -11.43 3.78 19.53
CA LEU A 78 -12.71 4.49 19.65
C LEU A 78 -13.71 3.90 20.67
N ASP A 79 -13.39 2.78 21.32
CA ASP A 79 -14.29 2.06 22.25
C ASP A 79 -13.73 1.88 23.68
N ILE A 80 -12.72 2.67 24.10
CA ILE A 80 -12.11 2.55 25.44
C ILE A 80 -12.83 3.38 26.53
N ASP A 81 -13.55 4.46 26.17
CA ASP A 81 -14.19 5.36 27.15
C ASP A 81 -15.70 5.52 26.96
N THR A 82 -16.49 4.56 27.47
CA THR A 82 -17.85 4.81 27.98
C THR A 82 -18.22 3.83 29.09
N CYS A 83 -17.65 4.02 30.29
CA CYS A 83 -18.24 3.52 31.54
C CYS A 83 -19.19 4.60 32.12
N PRO A 84 -20.48 4.31 32.32
CA PRO A 84 -21.46 5.33 32.68
C PRO A 84 -21.59 5.50 34.20
N ASN A 85 -20.61 6.13 34.86
CA ASN A 85 -20.89 6.86 36.11
C ASN A 85 -19.74 7.79 36.55
N THR A 86 -20.01 9.09 36.63
CA THR A 86 -20.06 9.87 37.89
C THR A 86 -20.41 11.32 37.55
N GLN A 87 -21.48 11.84 38.15
CA GLN A 87 -21.81 13.27 38.07
C GLN A 87 -20.81 14.10 38.88
N THR A 88 -20.34 15.24 38.35
CA THR A 88 -20.73 16.58 38.87
C THR A 88 -20.10 17.75 38.11
N SER A 89 -20.97 18.64 37.60
CA SER A 89 -20.83 20.11 37.60
C SER A 89 -19.85 20.84 36.65
N PRO A 90 -20.09 22.15 36.33
CA PRO A 90 -19.89 22.64 34.95
C PRO A 90 -19.11 23.97 34.79
N ARG A 91 -19.02 24.43 33.52
CA ARG A 91 -18.56 25.76 33.01
C ARG A 91 -17.02 25.99 33.04
N CYS A 92 -16.41 26.76 32.13
CA CYS A 92 -16.92 27.86 31.28
C CYS A 92 -16.48 27.81 29.80
N SER A 93 -17.18 28.60 28.97
CA SER A 93 -16.96 28.84 27.54
C SER A 93 -15.73 29.71 27.23
N SER A 94 -15.21 29.68 25.99
CA SER A 94 -15.28 30.85 25.04
C SER A 94 -14.52 30.68 23.69
N SER A 95 -15.29 30.80 22.59
CA SER A 95 -15.03 31.55 21.33
C SER A 95 -13.78 31.34 20.42
N SER A 96 -14.07 31.02 19.13
CA SER A 96 -13.53 31.58 17.85
C SER A 96 -12.00 31.56 17.55
N SER A 97 -11.48 31.48 16.32
CA SER A 97 -11.97 31.27 14.93
C SER A 97 -10.74 30.81 14.08
N THR A 98 -10.64 30.72 12.74
CA THR A 98 -11.39 31.25 11.59
C THR A 98 -11.15 30.38 10.33
N SER A 99 -12.12 30.28 9.42
CA SER A 99 -11.94 29.65 8.09
C SER A 99 -11.17 30.55 7.11
N PRO A 100 -10.59 29.98 6.03
CA PRO A 100 -10.91 30.57 4.74
C PRO A 100 -11.37 29.58 3.65
N GLN A 101 -12.42 30.05 2.99
CA GLN A 101 -13.05 29.63 1.74
C GLN A 101 -12.06 29.31 0.61
N GLY A 102 -12.34 28.27 -0.20
CA GLY A 102 -11.50 27.85 -1.32
C GLY A 102 -12.26 27.14 -2.45
N ASN A 103 -13.02 27.91 -3.24
CA ASN A 103 -13.61 27.62 -4.55
C ASN A 103 -14.11 26.19 -4.89
N ALA A 104 -15.44 26.07 -4.98
CA ALA A 104 -16.08 25.03 -5.75
C ALA A 104 -15.74 25.15 -7.26
N SER A 105 -15.34 24.05 -7.88
CA SER A 105 -15.35 23.87 -9.34
C SER A 105 -16.36 22.79 -9.72
N GLN A 106 -17.04 23.00 -10.85
CA GLN A 106 -18.32 22.37 -11.14
C GLN A 106 -18.21 20.92 -11.64
N SER A 107 -19.25 20.17 -11.27
CA SER A 107 -19.78 18.96 -11.92
C SER A 107 -19.32 18.70 -13.37
N THR A 108 -18.88 17.47 -13.63
CA THR A 108 -19.16 16.82 -14.92
C THR A 108 -19.36 15.32 -14.69
N LEU A 109 -20.56 14.84 -15.04
CA LEU A 109 -20.98 13.45 -14.87
C LEU A 109 -20.17 12.50 -15.78
N PRO A 110 -19.84 11.27 -15.35
CA PRO A 110 -19.28 10.27 -16.25
C PRO A 110 -20.36 9.79 -17.24
N PRO A 111 -20.03 9.59 -18.53
CA PRO A 111 -20.98 9.03 -19.49
C PRO A 111 -21.24 7.55 -19.23
N SER A 112 -22.51 7.16 -19.35
CA SER A 112 -23.00 5.78 -19.16
C SER A 112 -22.31 4.78 -20.07
N SER A 113 -21.89 3.64 -19.52
CA SER A 113 -21.35 2.51 -20.29
C SER A 113 -22.46 1.85 -21.13
N PRO A 114 -22.24 1.57 -22.43
CA PRO A 114 -23.15 0.73 -23.20
C PRO A 114 -23.06 -0.73 -22.76
N ALA A 115 -24.20 -1.43 -22.82
CA ALA A 115 -24.35 -2.82 -22.37
C ALA A 115 -23.40 -3.79 -23.10
N GLN A 116 -22.89 -4.78 -22.37
CA GLN A 116 -22.19 -5.93 -22.96
C GLN A 116 -23.22 -6.99 -23.41
N SER A 117 -23.05 -7.48 -24.63
CA SER A 117 -23.84 -8.59 -25.17
C SER A 117 -23.56 -9.88 -24.39
N LEU A 118 -24.64 -10.55 -23.97
CA LEU A 118 -24.56 -11.86 -23.33
C LEU A 118 -24.08 -12.91 -24.33
N SER A 119 -22.88 -13.45 -24.10
CA SER A 119 -22.42 -14.68 -24.76
C SER A 119 -23.03 -15.87 -24.04
N SER A 120 -23.91 -16.59 -24.72
CA SER A 120 -24.53 -17.82 -24.21
C SER A 120 -23.51 -18.93 -23.99
N SER A 121 -23.50 -19.52 -22.79
CA SER A 121 -22.85 -20.81 -22.49
C SER A 121 -23.89 -21.77 -21.90
N PRO A 122 -23.85 -23.07 -22.26
CA PRO A 122 -24.95 -23.99 -21.98
C PRO A 122 -25.04 -24.42 -20.52
N SER A 123 -26.28 -24.61 -20.07
CA SER A 123 -26.66 -25.06 -18.73
C SER A 123 -26.20 -26.49 -18.43
N SER A 124 -25.65 -26.72 -17.24
CA SER A 124 -25.54 -28.05 -16.63
C SER A 124 -26.54 -28.15 -15.45
N PRO A 125 -27.26 -29.29 -15.29
CA PRO A 125 -28.37 -29.38 -14.34
C PRO A 125 -27.91 -29.47 -12.88
N LEU A 126 -28.74 -28.88 -12.01
CA LEU A 126 -28.57 -28.85 -10.56
C LEU A 126 -29.06 -30.17 -9.94
N HIS A 127 -28.26 -30.74 -9.02
CA HIS A 127 -28.74 -31.70 -8.03
C HIS A 127 -28.58 -31.09 -6.63
N HIS A 128 -29.71 -30.73 -6.02
CA HIS A 128 -29.79 -30.31 -4.62
C HIS A 128 -30.36 -31.47 -3.79
N PRO A 129 -29.65 -32.00 -2.78
CA PRO A 129 -30.30 -32.76 -1.73
C PRO A 129 -31.06 -31.80 -0.81
N SER A 130 -32.35 -32.07 -0.57
CA SER A 130 -33.15 -31.34 0.42
C SER A 130 -32.61 -31.59 1.82
N SER A 131 -32.16 -30.53 2.51
CA SER A 131 -31.95 -30.55 3.96
C SER A 131 -33.14 -29.89 4.66
N SER A 132 -33.84 -30.67 5.48
CA SER A 132 -35.02 -30.24 6.22
C SER A 132 -34.74 -29.06 7.14
N ALA A 133 -35.62 -28.07 7.14
CA ALA A 133 -35.56 -26.94 8.05
C ALA A 133 -35.94 -27.36 9.48
N THR A 134 -34.94 -27.53 10.35
CA THR A 134 -35.14 -27.59 11.80
C THR A 134 -35.07 -26.16 12.35
N SER A 135 -36.22 -25.59 12.69
CA SER A 135 -36.32 -24.27 13.31
C SER A 135 -35.88 -24.33 14.77
N LEU A 136 -34.62 -24.00 15.05
CA LEU A 136 -34.14 -23.70 16.40
C LEU A 136 -34.33 -22.21 16.71
N PRO A 137 -34.64 -21.83 17.97
CA PRO A 137 -34.84 -20.44 18.35
C PRO A 137 -33.54 -19.64 18.23
N PRO A 138 -33.60 -18.31 18.01
CA PRO A 138 -32.43 -17.45 17.93
C PRO A 138 -31.76 -17.37 19.30
N ASN A 139 -30.74 -18.19 19.51
CA ASN A 139 -29.91 -18.11 20.71
C ASN A 139 -29.11 -16.81 20.67
N SER A 140 -29.31 -15.94 21.67
CA SER A 140 -28.66 -14.64 21.79
C SER A 140 -27.17 -14.79 22.11
N HIS A 141 -26.39 -15.24 21.13
CA HIS A 141 -24.94 -15.17 21.21
C HIS A 141 -24.54 -13.70 21.28
N ALA A 142 -24.06 -13.29 22.45
CA ALA A 142 -23.37 -12.03 22.62
C ALA A 142 -22.28 -11.96 21.54
N THR A 143 -22.38 -10.96 20.67
CA THR A 143 -21.37 -10.67 19.65
C THR A 143 -20.13 -10.20 20.37
N TYR A 144 -19.31 -11.15 20.82
CA TYR A 144 -17.95 -10.89 21.26
C TYR A 144 -17.28 -10.16 20.10
N LEU A 145 -16.89 -8.90 20.32
CA LEU A 145 -16.14 -8.13 19.36
C LEU A 145 -14.82 -8.86 19.16
N GLU A 146 -14.75 -9.62 18.07
CA GLU A 146 -13.56 -10.33 17.63
C GLU A 146 -12.54 -9.25 17.24
N THR A 147 -11.71 -8.87 18.22
CA THR A 147 -10.66 -7.87 18.06
C THR A 147 -9.91 -8.17 16.78
N PRO A 148 -9.77 -7.24 15.83
CA PRO A 148 -9.30 -7.57 14.49
C PRO A 148 -7.88 -8.12 14.58
N GLN A 149 -7.80 -9.44 14.48
CA GLN A 149 -6.60 -10.24 14.69
C GLN A 149 -5.45 -9.62 13.89
N THR A 150 -4.37 -9.27 14.59
CA THR A 150 -3.28 -8.52 13.97
C THR A 150 -2.66 -9.33 12.82
N GLU A 151 -2.15 -8.65 11.79
CA GLU A 151 -1.53 -9.33 10.66
C GLU A 151 -0.31 -10.19 11.12
N GLU A 152 0.32 -9.82 12.24
CA GLU A 152 1.32 -10.60 12.99
C GLU A 152 0.75 -11.90 13.57
N GLU A 153 -0.39 -11.88 14.28
CA GLU A 153 -1.03 -13.09 14.81
C GLU A 153 -1.50 -14.07 13.72
N GLN A 154 -2.04 -13.54 12.62
CA GLN A 154 -2.41 -14.38 11.46
C GLN A 154 -1.18 -15.03 10.83
N PHE A 155 -0.06 -14.28 10.74
CA PHE A 155 1.22 -14.80 10.27
C PHE A 155 1.75 -15.90 11.21
N ILE A 156 1.74 -15.68 12.53
CA ILE A 156 2.14 -16.65 13.56
C ILE A 156 1.32 -17.95 13.42
N GLN A 157 -0.01 -17.87 13.31
CA GLN A 157 -0.87 -19.05 13.22
C GLN A 157 -0.71 -19.81 11.90
N GLN A 158 -0.42 -19.11 10.79
CA GLN A 158 -0.17 -19.75 9.50
C GLN A 158 1.23 -20.36 9.40
N TRP A 159 2.22 -19.82 10.12
CA TRP A 159 3.64 -20.20 10.01
C TRP A 159 3.91 -21.71 9.96
N PRO A 160 3.37 -22.56 10.87
CA PRO A 160 3.64 -24.00 10.84
C PRO A 160 3.14 -24.70 9.58
N ARG A 161 2.08 -24.16 8.95
CA ARG A 161 1.42 -24.69 7.75
C ARG A 161 2.08 -24.25 6.44
N LEU A 162 2.99 -23.28 6.49
CA LEU A 162 3.72 -22.79 5.31
C LEU A 162 4.94 -23.67 5.02
N THR A 163 5.17 -23.99 3.75
CA THR A 163 6.43 -24.60 3.26
C THR A 163 7.57 -23.60 3.37
N SER A 164 8.83 -24.06 3.44
CA SER A 164 10.01 -23.19 3.57
C SER A 164 10.08 -22.09 2.51
N ARG A 165 9.73 -22.40 1.26
CA ARG A 165 9.61 -21.39 0.17
C ARG A 165 8.57 -20.32 0.47
N ARG A 166 7.38 -20.70 0.96
CA ARG A 166 6.32 -19.75 1.32
C ARG A 166 6.72 -18.90 2.53
N ARG A 167 7.37 -19.49 3.54
CA ARG A 167 7.95 -18.77 4.68
C ARG A 167 8.97 -17.73 4.24
N MET A 168 9.90 -18.09 3.35
CA MET A 168 10.91 -17.16 2.82
C MET A 168 10.30 -16.01 1.99
N VAL A 169 9.22 -16.26 1.25
CA VAL A 169 8.45 -15.19 0.59
C VAL A 169 7.73 -14.30 1.60
N ALA A 170 7.16 -14.89 2.65
CA ALA A 170 6.44 -14.16 3.68
C ALA A 170 7.37 -13.28 4.54
N ILE A 171 8.55 -13.77 4.94
CA ILE A 171 9.59 -12.96 5.61
C ILE A 171 10.02 -11.79 4.74
N ARG A 172 10.34 -12.02 3.45
CA ARG A 172 10.77 -10.93 2.55
C ARG A 172 9.70 -9.86 2.37
N ARG A 173 8.42 -10.24 2.31
CA ARG A 173 7.31 -9.28 2.30
C ARG A 173 7.22 -8.51 3.61
N PHE A 174 7.35 -9.20 4.75
CA PHE A 174 7.35 -8.54 6.05
C PHE A 174 8.49 -7.53 6.17
N VAL A 175 9.73 -7.88 5.81
CA VAL A 175 10.86 -6.94 5.77
C VAL A 175 10.61 -5.76 4.83
N GLU A 176 10.00 -5.97 3.66
CA GLU A 176 9.62 -4.88 2.76
C GLU A 176 8.55 -3.97 3.39
N ASP A 177 7.56 -4.52 4.09
CA ASP A 177 6.57 -3.73 4.84
C ASP A 177 7.22 -2.94 5.99
N LEU A 178 8.21 -3.50 6.69
CA LEU A 178 9.01 -2.75 7.68
C LEU A 178 9.82 -1.62 7.01
N LYS A 179 10.44 -1.88 5.84
CA LYS A 179 11.12 -0.86 5.01
C LYS A 179 10.18 0.26 4.57
N TRP A 180 8.89 -0.06 4.36
CA TRP A 180 7.84 0.92 4.07
C TRP A 180 7.38 1.73 5.28
N MET A 181 7.37 1.15 6.49
CA MET A 181 6.91 1.83 7.71
C MET A 181 7.98 2.71 8.36
N TRP A 182 9.24 2.26 8.37
CA TRP A 182 10.33 2.90 9.12
C TRP A 182 11.49 3.37 8.23
N GLY A 183 11.39 3.18 6.91
CA GLY A 183 12.49 3.43 5.98
C GLY A 183 13.47 2.25 5.89
N PRO A 184 14.55 2.39 5.09
CA PRO A 184 15.57 1.35 4.92
C PRO A 184 16.13 0.87 6.26
N VAL A 185 16.34 -0.45 6.41
CA VAL A 185 16.76 -1.07 7.69
C VAL A 185 18.12 -0.53 8.13
N GLU A 186 18.99 -0.25 7.15
CA GLU A 186 20.30 0.34 7.30
C GLU A 186 20.28 1.77 7.90
N ARG A 187 19.09 2.40 7.96
CA ARG A 187 18.86 3.77 8.47
C ARG A 187 17.95 3.82 9.69
N TRP A 188 17.52 2.69 10.24
CA TRP A 188 16.64 2.68 11.43
C TRP A 188 17.25 3.38 12.65
N GLY A 189 18.58 3.44 12.69
CA GLY A 189 19.39 4.14 13.68
C GLY A 189 19.65 5.63 13.42
N ASP A 190 19.48 6.13 12.18
CA ASP A 190 19.78 7.54 11.82
C ASP A 190 18.98 8.58 12.65
N ASN A 191 17.88 8.15 13.26
CA ASN A 191 16.99 8.94 14.09
C ASN A 191 17.43 9.03 15.58
N ILE A 192 18.50 8.32 15.96
CA ILE A 192 18.98 8.19 17.35
C ILE A 192 20.41 8.73 17.38
N LYS A 193 20.51 10.05 17.51
CA LYS A 193 21.78 10.78 17.52
C LYS A 193 22.01 11.36 18.91
N PRO A 194 23.13 11.04 19.58
CA PRO A 194 23.38 11.56 20.93
C PRO A 194 23.45 13.09 20.95
N GLU A 195 23.85 13.72 19.83
CA GLU A 195 23.86 15.17 19.70
C GLU A 195 22.46 15.79 19.81
N THR A 196 21.40 15.07 19.39
CA THR A 196 20.02 15.56 19.46
C THR A 196 19.34 15.23 20.79
N ALA A 197 20.04 14.63 21.76
CA ALA A 197 19.53 14.40 23.11
C ALA A 197 19.55 15.67 23.96
N LYS A 198 20.58 16.52 23.80
CA LYS A 198 20.89 17.66 24.68
C LYS A 198 19.83 18.77 24.67
N ASP A 199 19.15 18.95 23.54
CA ASP A 199 18.12 19.96 23.35
C ASP A 199 16.68 19.38 23.38
N ALA A 200 16.55 18.06 23.59
CA ALA A 200 15.26 17.36 23.58
C ALA A 200 14.66 17.30 25.00
N ASP A 201 13.33 17.38 25.10
CA ASP A 201 12.65 17.12 26.36
C ASP A 201 12.54 15.61 26.65
N ALA A 202 12.27 15.26 27.91
CA ALA A 202 12.19 13.88 28.37
C ALA A 202 11.12 13.05 27.61
N SER A 203 10.03 13.67 27.17
CA SER A 203 8.97 12.98 26.42
C SER A 203 9.40 12.67 24.98
N GLU A 204 10.17 13.56 24.35
CA GLU A 204 10.76 13.29 23.05
C GLU A 204 11.85 12.21 23.12
N ILE A 205 12.67 12.23 24.16
CA ILE A 205 13.66 11.19 24.46
C ILE A 205 12.98 9.82 24.60
N ASP A 206 11.92 9.72 25.41
CA ASP A 206 11.15 8.49 25.59
C ASP A 206 10.52 7.99 24.28
N VAL A 207 9.90 8.88 23.49
CA VAL A 207 9.29 8.50 22.20
C VAL A 207 10.34 7.98 21.22
N ARG A 208 11.53 8.60 21.15
CA ARG A 208 12.63 8.13 20.30
C ARG A 208 13.15 6.77 20.76
N LEU A 209 13.37 6.57 22.06
CA LEU A 209 13.83 5.30 22.64
C LEU A 209 12.80 4.17 22.47
N MET A 210 11.52 4.42 22.74
CA MET A 210 10.45 3.44 22.53
C MET A 210 10.33 3.04 21.05
N GLY A 211 10.44 4.00 20.13
CA GLY A 211 10.50 3.72 18.69
C GLY A 211 11.74 2.91 18.27
N ALA A 212 12.85 3.02 19.00
CA ALA A 212 14.06 2.24 18.78
C ALA A 212 13.92 0.80 19.28
N TYR A 213 13.45 0.63 20.52
CA TYR A 213 13.23 -0.69 21.12
C TYR A 213 12.21 -1.51 20.32
N GLU A 214 11.18 -0.87 19.76
CA GLU A 214 10.21 -1.56 18.89
C GLU A 214 10.86 -2.06 17.58
N ARG A 215 11.74 -1.26 16.96
CA ARG A 215 12.53 -1.70 15.78
C ARG A 215 13.45 -2.86 16.12
N ILE A 216 14.13 -2.81 17.27
CA ILE A 216 15.00 -3.89 17.77
C ILE A 216 14.17 -5.16 18.02
N ARG A 217 13.04 -5.05 18.71
CA ARG A 217 12.11 -6.16 19.00
C ARG A 217 11.69 -6.87 17.71
N VAL A 218 11.22 -6.10 16.73
CA VAL A 218 10.72 -6.65 15.46
C VAL A 218 11.86 -7.17 14.57
N GLY A 219 13.04 -6.55 14.56
CA GLY A 219 14.20 -7.07 13.83
C GLY A 219 14.72 -8.39 14.43
N ARG A 220 14.77 -8.51 15.76
CA ARG A 220 15.06 -9.78 16.46
C ARG A 220 14.01 -10.85 16.17
N LEU A 221 12.73 -10.48 16.07
CA LEU A 221 11.65 -11.39 15.65
C LEU A 221 11.87 -11.91 14.22
N VAL A 222 12.25 -11.04 13.26
CA VAL A 222 12.60 -11.43 11.89
C VAL A 222 13.78 -12.41 11.86
N LEU A 223 14.84 -12.16 12.63
CA LEU A 223 15.98 -13.07 12.77
C LEU A 223 15.54 -14.43 13.35
N GLY A 224 14.64 -14.42 14.32
CA GLY A 224 14.00 -15.63 14.88
C GLY A 224 13.18 -16.43 13.85
N TYR A 225 12.52 -15.77 12.89
CA TYR A 225 11.84 -16.47 11.79
C TYR A 225 12.79 -16.96 10.70
N LEU A 226 13.88 -16.23 10.43
CA LEU A 226 14.89 -16.63 9.45
C LEU A 226 15.61 -17.91 9.86
N SER A 227 16.00 -18.05 11.14
CA SER A 227 16.60 -19.29 11.64
C SER A 227 15.65 -20.50 11.55
N ARG A 228 14.33 -20.26 11.57
CA ARG A 228 13.27 -21.29 11.47
C ARG A 228 12.67 -21.46 10.07
N VAL A 229 13.20 -20.79 9.04
CA VAL A 229 12.63 -20.82 7.69
C VAL A 229 12.69 -22.22 7.06
N MET A 230 13.69 -23.02 7.44
CA MET A 230 13.92 -24.39 6.98
C MET A 230 13.24 -25.46 7.87
N GLU A 231 12.58 -25.10 8.96
CA GLU A 231 11.88 -26.08 9.81
C GLU A 231 10.62 -26.62 9.11
N GLY A 232 10.33 -27.92 9.25
CA GLY A 232 9.10 -28.53 8.72
C GLY A 232 9.27 -29.10 7.30
N SER A 233 8.32 -28.82 6.40
CA SER A 233 8.30 -29.38 5.04
C SER A 233 9.29 -28.66 4.10
N ILE A 234 10.54 -29.13 4.15
CA ILE A 234 11.60 -28.79 3.18
C ILE A 234 11.27 -29.44 1.83
N SER A 235 11.67 -28.80 0.73
CA SER A 235 11.60 -29.39 -0.61
C SER A 235 12.54 -30.61 -0.71
N VAL A 236 12.15 -31.60 -1.51
CA VAL A 236 13.04 -32.74 -1.86
C VAL A 236 14.13 -32.30 -2.84
N ASP A 237 13.95 -31.15 -3.51
CA ASP A 237 14.94 -30.55 -4.38
C ASP A 237 16.08 -29.91 -3.57
N ALA A 238 17.29 -30.44 -3.76
CA ALA A 238 18.51 -29.95 -3.14
C ALA A 238 18.94 -28.57 -3.65
N GLU A 239 18.58 -28.20 -4.89
CA GLU A 239 18.87 -26.87 -5.44
C GLU A 239 17.96 -25.81 -4.82
N GLU A 240 16.65 -26.06 -4.73
CA GLU A 240 15.71 -25.20 -3.98
C GLU A 240 16.11 -25.06 -2.51
N CYS A 241 16.55 -26.15 -1.86
CA CYS A 241 17.04 -26.11 -0.48
C CYS A 241 18.28 -25.20 -0.33
N ARG A 242 19.25 -25.29 -1.25
CA ARG A 242 20.46 -24.45 -1.28
C ARG A 242 20.13 -22.97 -1.54
N ASP A 243 19.23 -22.69 -2.48
CA ASP A 243 18.77 -21.34 -2.79
C ASP A 243 18.06 -20.69 -1.60
N LEU A 244 17.13 -21.40 -0.96
CA LEU A 244 16.44 -20.92 0.24
C LEU A 244 17.39 -20.68 1.40
N TYR A 245 18.38 -21.57 1.62
CA TYR A 245 19.41 -21.36 2.63
C TYR A 245 20.23 -20.10 2.35
N LEU A 246 20.72 -19.91 1.12
CA LEU A 246 21.52 -18.74 0.75
C LEU A 246 20.73 -17.44 0.90
N GLN A 247 19.46 -17.42 0.46
CA GLN A 247 18.57 -16.27 0.63
C GLN A 247 18.33 -15.96 2.13
N GLY A 248 18.19 -16.98 2.96
CA GLY A 248 18.00 -16.84 4.40
C GLY A 248 19.23 -16.27 5.10
N VAL A 249 20.42 -16.80 4.78
CA VAL A 249 21.69 -16.31 5.31
C VAL A 249 21.95 -14.86 4.90
N LEU A 250 21.79 -14.50 3.63
CA LEU A 250 22.01 -13.13 3.16
C LEU A 250 21.11 -12.13 3.88
N LEU A 251 19.81 -12.44 4.02
CA LEU A 251 18.86 -11.57 4.71
C LEU A 251 19.10 -11.53 6.23
N ALA A 252 19.53 -12.63 6.84
CA ALA A 252 19.90 -12.66 8.25
C ALA A 252 21.16 -11.82 8.53
N CYS A 253 22.16 -11.86 7.64
CA CYS A 253 23.36 -11.01 7.75
C CYS A 253 23.02 -9.51 7.59
N GLU A 254 22.14 -9.15 6.64
CA GLU A 254 21.64 -7.78 6.47
C GLU A 254 20.94 -7.29 7.76
N MET A 255 19.98 -8.08 8.26
CA MET A 255 19.22 -7.73 9.47
C MET A 255 20.09 -7.68 10.73
N SER A 256 20.98 -8.66 10.97
CA SER A 256 21.85 -8.72 12.15
C SER A 256 22.71 -7.47 12.24
N LYS A 257 23.43 -7.12 11.16
CA LYS A 257 24.29 -5.94 11.11
C LYS A 257 23.53 -4.65 11.44
N CYS A 258 22.28 -4.54 10.99
CA CYS A 258 21.46 -3.37 11.29
C CYS A 258 20.95 -3.36 12.74
N MET A 259 20.67 -4.52 13.34
CA MET A 259 20.32 -4.63 14.76
C MET A 259 21.51 -4.29 15.65
N ASP A 260 22.68 -4.86 15.38
CA ASP A 260 23.92 -4.58 16.14
C ASP A 260 24.25 -3.08 16.12
N HIS A 261 24.08 -2.41 14.97
CA HIS A 261 24.28 -0.97 14.84
C HIS A 261 23.24 -0.13 15.60
N LEU A 262 21.96 -0.51 15.51
CA LEU A 262 20.85 0.18 16.18
C LEU A 262 20.95 0.03 17.71
N GLU A 263 21.30 -1.16 18.19
CA GLU A 263 21.50 -1.45 19.62
C GLU A 263 22.65 -0.60 20.19
N ALA A 264 23.80 -0.53 19.50
CA ALA A 264 24.92 0.32 19.89
C ALA A 264 24.56 1.83 19.90
N GLN A 265 23.72 2.30 18.98
CA GLN A 265 23.25 3.69 18.98
C GLN A 265 22.26 3.99 20.11
N VAL A 266 21.39 3.04 20.47
CA VAL A 266 20.52 3.17 21.65
C VAL A 266 21.33 3.23 22.93
N GLU A 267 22.40 2.44 23.05
CA GLU A 267 23.33 2.46 24.18
C GLU A 267 24.05 3.81 24.29
N MET A 268 24.74 4.26 23.24
CA MET A 268 25.42 5.57 23.22
C MET A 268 24.47 6.76 23.49
N PHE A 269 23.24 6.69 22.98
CA PHE A 269 22.24 7.73 23.21
C PHE A 269 21.76 7.75 24.66
N ARG A 270 21.57 6.57 25.26
CA ARG A 270 21.20 6.43 26.68
C ARG A 270 22.30 6.96 27.59
N ASP A 271 23.56 6.62 27.33
CA ASP A 271 24.70 7.10 28.11
C ASP A 271 24.79 8.64 28.04
N SER A 272 24.63 9.21 26.83
CA SER A 272 24.59 10.66 26.62
C SER A 272 23.40 11.38 27.29
N VAL A 273 22.36 10.66 27.72
CA VAL A 273 21.22 11.20 28.49
C VAL A 273 21.46 11.08 30.01
N ILE A 274 22.35 10.18 30.45
CA ILE A 274 22.71 10.00 31.86
C ILE A 274 23.86 10.94 32.28
N ASP A 275 24.79 11.21 31.36
CA ASP A 275 25.98 12.05 31.60
C ASP A 275 25.74 13.57 31.40
N GLY A 276 24.54 13.98 30.96
CA GLY A 276 24.19 15.35 30.57
C GLY A 276 23.29 16.09 31.57
#